data_AF-A0A8J6SN86-F1
#
_entry.id   AF-A0A8J6SN86-F1
#
_cell.length_a   1.000
_cell.length_b   1.000
_cell.length_c   1.000
_cell.angle_alpha   90.00
_cell.angle_beta   90.00
_cell.angle_gamma   90.00
#
_symmetry.space_group_name_H-M   'P 1'
#
loop_
_entity.id
_entity.type
_entity.pdbx_description
1 polymer ?
#
loop_
_entity_poly.entity_id
_entity_poly.type
_entity_poly.pdbx_seq_one_letter_code
_entity_poly.pdbx_strand_id
1 'polypeptide(L)'
;MDYNSLLACFKNFITRNRKNIMDYNSLLACFKSSILLTDKINTFLSNNQQKQSVTQSKIDKLRIILYRRMAQISLSIYKLLPVSEEEYFSLTSIASLTRVLIESYKPFYYLTIENIPDEEREFRYSFFEASLLIERHNMLQGIANTSEDPRLKPELINKKQEIINLPYYKNLTGTTKIPTIYQSVFQSLRDTEMAGPKKTPGFGIDLMRKLARNGCYKNDNDIFLERLEYELSKTFSDEEEKHLKSRFDKFFTKLMSNFVHSSAFAISMECDSNFQLDQEVKNYLSQMISCCIFYLNIATYDLINLYQIPLDDALNQELKKAMEGSSVFLSILTGKATSDAGNP
;
A
#
# COMPACT_ATOMS: atom_id res chain seq x y z
N MET A 1 -24.80 11.31 8.95
CA MET A 1 -25.21 9.90 8.81
C MET A 1 -25.11 9.29 10.19
N ASP A 2 -26.22 8.78 10.75
CA ASP A 2 -26.17 8.19 12.09
C ASP A 2 -25.49 6.81 12.10
N TYR A 3 -25.10 6.37 13.30
CA TYR A 3 -24.39 5.09 13.52
C TYR A 3 -25.13 3.90 12.93
N ASN A 4 -26.45 3.84 13.10
CA ASN A 4 -27.28 2.73 12.62
C ASN A 4 -27.35 2.71 11.08
N SER A 5 -27.36 3.87 10.45
CA SER A 5 -27.36 4.03 8.99
C SER A 5 -26.02 3.66 8.37
N LEU A 6 -24.91 4.00 9.03
CA LEU A 6 -23.56 3.60 8.62
C LEU A 6 -23.38 2.08 8.77
N LEU A 7 -23.78 1.53 9.92
CA LEU A 7 -23.73 0.10 10.21
C LEU A 7 -24.61 -0.71 9.25
N ALA A 8 -25.82 -0.23 8.92
CA ALA A 8 -26.70 -0.87 7.94
C ALA A 8 -26.12 -0.85 6.52
N CYS A 9 -25.53 0.28 6.08
CA CYS A 9 -24.83 0.36 4.80
C CYS A 9 -23.64 -0.61 4.73
N PHE A 10 -22.93 -0.79 5.84
CA PHE A 10 -21.78 -1.67 5.94
C PHE A 10 -22.18 -3.15 5.98
N LYS A 11 -23.17 -3.51 6.81
CA LYS A 11 -23.78 -4.85 6.85
C LYS A 11 -24.34 -5.26 5.49
N ASN A 12 -24.96 -4.33 4.74
CA ASN A 12 -25.44 -4.58 3.39
C ASN A 12 -24.31 -4.79 2.36
N PHE A 13 -23.19 -4.08 2.49
CA PHE A 13 -22.00 -4.31 1.65
C PHE A 13 -21.41 -5.71 1.88
N ILE A 14 -21.28 -6.11 3.16
CA ILE A 14 -20.77 -7.44 3.54
C ILE A 14 -21.70 -8.53 3.07
N THR A 15 -23.00 -8.40 3.31
CA THR A 15 -24.00 -9.42 2.99
C THR A 15 -24.08 -9.70 1.49
N ARG A 16 -23.84 -8.69 0.64
CA ARG A 16 -23.79 -8.85 -0.82
C ARG A 16 -22.56 -9.61 -1.33
N ASN A 17 -21.47 -9.62 -0.57
CA ASN A 17 -20.22 -10.29 -0.94
C ASN A 17 -20.05 -11.68 -0.30
N ARG A 18 -21.09 -12.24 0.36
CA ARG A 18 -21.01 -13.46 1.19
C ARG A 18 -20.92 -14.79 0.44
N LYS A 19 -21.14 -14.86 -0.88
CA LYS A 19 -21.18 -16.15 -1.59
C LYS A 19 -19.77 -16.55 -2.05
N ASN A 20 -19.21 -17.58 -1.40
CA ASN A 20 -17.94 -18.24 -1.69
C ASN A 20 -16.68 -17.43 -1.40
N ILE A 21 -16.55 -16.90 -0.18
CA ILE A 21 -15.25 -16.44 0.32
C ILE A 21 -14.54 -17.67 0.90
N MET A 22 -13.31 -17.93 0.44
CA MET A 22 -12.38 -18.90 1.06
C MET A 22 -12.44 -18.76 2.58
N ASP A 23 -12.53 -19.87 3.31
CA ASP A 23 -12.60 -19.81 4.76
C ASP A 23 -11.34 -19.14 5.34
N TYR A 24 -11.48 -18.57 6.52
CA TYR A 24 -10.44 -17.77 7.16
C TYR A 24 -9.10 -18.53 7.28
N ASN A 25 -9.14 -19.82 7.61
CA ASN A 25 -7.93 -20.63 7.82
C ASN A 25 -7.23 -20.92 6.48
N SER A 26 -8.00 -21.22 5.43
CA SER A 26 -7.45 -21.37 4.09
C SER A 26 -6.79 -20.08 3.59
N LEU A 27 -7.36 -18.92 3.91
CA LEU A 27 -6.76 -17.64 3.55
C LEU A 27 -5.49 -17.33 4.36
N LEU A 28 -5.47 -17.67 5.65
CA LEU A 28 -4.24 -17.62 6.45
C LEU A 28 -3.14 -18.50 5.86
N ALA A 29 -3.49 -19.69 5.37
CA ALA A 29 -2.54 -20.58 4.71
C ALA A 29 -2.00 -19.98 3.39
N CYS A 30 -2.83 -19.28 2.62
CA CYS A 30 -2.38 -18.52 1.44
C CYS A 30 -1.45 -17.37 1.85
N PHE A 31 -1.78 -16.63 2.91
CA PHE A 31 -0.95 -15.53 3.38
C PHE A 31 0.42 -15.99 3.88
N LYS A 32 0.46 -17.11 4.60
CA LYS A 32 1.70 -17.77 4.99
C LYS A 32 2.54 -18.13 3.77
N SER A 33 1.94 -18.69 2.72
CA SER A 33 2.62 -18.99 1.46
C SER A 33 3.18 -17.74 0.77
N SER A 34 2.44 -16.62 0.74
CA SER A 34 2.95 -15.34 0.23
C SER A 34 4.17 -14.83 1.02
N ILE A 35 4.18 -15.01 2.35
CA ILE A 35 5.32 -14.64 3.21
C ILE A 35 6.53 -15.55 2.93
N LEU A 36 6.32 -16.86 2.85
CA LEU A 36 7.39 -17.82 2.52
C LEU A 36 7.99 -17.54 1.14
N LEU A 37 7.15 -17.23 0.16
CA LEU A 37 7.58 -16.81 -1.17
C LEU A 37 8.44 -15.54 -1.09
N THR A 38 7.99 -14.55 -0.32
CA THR A 38 8.72 -13.30 -0.09
C THR A 38 10.08 -13.52 0.55
N ASP A 39 10.18 -14.43 1.53
CA ASP A 39 11.44 -14.79 2.18
C ASP A 39 12.41 -15.44 1.19
N LYS A 40 11.94 -16.38 0.36
CA LYS A 40 12.76 -17.00 -0.71
C LYS A 40 13.32 -15.95 -1.67
N ILE A 41 12.49 -15.00 -2.11
CA ILE A 41 12.92 -13.89 -2.97
C ILE A 41 13.94 -13.01 -2.24
N ASN A 42 13.71 -12.65 -0.98
CA ASN A 42 14.68 -11.88 -0.19
C ASN A 42 16.03 -12.60 -0.05
N THR A 43 16.03 -13.92 0.15
CA THR A 43 17.25 -14.73 0.17
C THR A 43 17.96 -14.71 -1.18
N PHE A 44 17.23 -14.90 -2.29
CA PHE A 44 17.80 -14.81 -3.64
C PHE A 44 18.45 -13.45 -3.89
N LEU A 45 17.76 -12.35 -3.56
CA LEU A 45 18.28 -10.99 -3.73
C LEU A 45 19.53 -10.77 -2.88
N SER A 46 19.54 -11.23 -1.63
CA SER A 46 20.69 -11.08 -0.73
C SER A 46 21.91 -11.87 -1.21
N ASN A 47 21.70 -13.08 -1.73
CA ASN A 47 22.76 -13.92 -2.27
C ASN A 47 23.36 -13.35 -3.56
N ASN A 48 22.54 -12.73 -4.41
CA ASN A 48 23.01 -12.11 -5.64
C ASN A 48 23.65 -10.73 -5.40
N GLN A 49 23.21 -9.99 -4.38
CA GLN A 49 23.89 -8.76 -3.93
C GLN A 49 25.34 -9.03 -3.51
N GLN A 50 25.61 -10.17 -2.86
CA GLN A 50 26.97 -10.54 -2.46
C GLN A 50 27.86 -10.88 -3.67
N LYS A 51 27.26 -11.28 -4.79
CA LYS A 51 27.98 -11.63 -6.03
C LYS A 51 28.18 -10.44 -6.97
N GLN A 52 27.32 -9.41 -6.89
CA GLN A 52 27.43 -8.19 -7.69
C GLN A 52 28.28 -7.15 -6.96
N SER A 53 29.56 -7.04 -7.34
CA SER A 53 30.48 -6.04 -6.81
C SER A 53 30.27 -4.63 -7.43
N VAL A 54 30.46 -3.62 -6.58
CA VAL A 54 30.71 -2.17 -6.81
C VAL A 54 29.66 -1.31 -7.53
N THR A 55 28.79 -1.84 -8.39
CA THR A 55 27.81 -0.99 -9.12
C THR A 55 26.38 -1.50 -9.05
N GLN A 56 25.94 -1.90 -7.85
CA GLN A 56 24.49 -2.01 -7.61
C GLN A 56 23.86 -0.63 -7.84
N SER A 57 22.95 -0.54 -8.81
CA SER A 57 22.26 0.72 -9.09
C SER A 57 21.57 1.21 -7.81
N LYS A 58 21.54 2.54 -7.58
CA LYS A 58 20.83 3.12 -6.42
C LYS A 58 19.37 2.63 -6.36
N ILE A 59 18.80 2.33 -7.52
CA ILE A 59 17.43 1.86 -7.71
C ILE A 59 17.25 0.43 -7.18
N ASP A 60 18.18 -0.50 -7.43
CA ASP A 60 18.04 -1.87 -6.91
C ASP A 60 18.13 -1.87 -5.37
N LYS A 61 18.98 -1.03 -4.80
CA LYS A 61 19.05 -0.87 -3.33
C LYS A 61 17.71 -0.38 -2.78
N LEU A 62 17.13 0.65 -3.40
CA LEU A 62 15.82 1.18 -3.03
C LEU A 62 14.73 0.11 -3.16
N ARG A 63 14.71 -0.62 -4.27
CA ARG A 63 13.78 -1.73 -4.54
C ARG A 63 13.80 -2.76 -3.43
N ILE A 64 14.99 -3.19 -3.04
CA ILE A 64 15.18 -4.19 -1.99
C ILE A 64 14.75 -3.64 -0.62
N ILE A 65 15.03 -2.37 -0.32
CA ILE A 65 14.58 -1.72 0.92
C ILE A 65 13.05 -1.67 1.00
N LEU A 66 12.39 -1.19 -0.06
CA LEU A 66 10.93 -1.05 -0.09
C LEU A 66 10.24 -2.42 -0.05
N TYR A 67 10.77 -3.42 -0.77
CA TYR A 67 10.24 -4.78 -0.72
C TYR A 67 10.42 -5.43 0.66
N ARG A 68 11.60 -5.31 1.28
CA ARG A 68 11.83 -5.81 2.65
C ARG A 68 10.91 -5.14 3.67
N ARG A 69 10.61 -3.85 3.50
CA ARG A 69 9.62 -3.15 4.33
C ARG A 69 8.24 -3.80 4.21
N MET A 70 7.77 -4.07 2.98
CA MET A 70 6.50 -4.77 2.75
C MET A 70 6.49 -6.17 3.38
N ALA A 71 7.59 -6.92 3.26
CA ALA A 71 7.77 -8.23 3.88
C ALA A 71 7.65 -8.16 5.41
N GLN A 72 8.34 -7.21 6.04
CA GLN A 72 8.31 -7.01 7.49
C GLN A 72 6.93 -6.62 8.00
N ILE A 73 6.22 -5.74 7.27
CA ILE A 73 4.83 -5.37 7.60
C ILE A 73 3.94 -6.62 7.51
N SER A 74 4.07 -7.40 6.44
CA SER A 74 3.28 -8.62 6.24
C SER A 74 3.52 -9.66 7.33
N LEU A 75 4.78 -9.87 7.73
CA LEU A 75 5.13 -10.73 8.85
C LEU A 75 4.55 -10.22 10.18
N SER A 76 4.55 -8.91 10.38
CA SER A 76 3.96 -8.29 11.58
C SER A 76 2.45 -8.48 11.63
N ILE A 77 1.77 -8.31 10.49
CA ILE A 77 0.33 -8.61 10.35
C ILE A 77 0.09 -10.09 10.68
N TYR A 78 0.82 -11.01 10.04
CA TYR A 78 0.64 -12.44 10.25
C TYR A 78 0.77 -12.86 11.72
N LYS A 79 1.70 -12.25 12.46
CA LYS A 79 1.89 -12.50 13.90
C LYS A 79 0.78 -11.93 14.79
N LEU A 80 0.00 -10.96 14.30
CA LEU A 80 -1.11 -10.35 15.04
C LEU A 80 -2.45 -11.02 14.72
N LEU A 81 -2.53 -11.83 13.66
CA LEU A 81 -3.76 -12.51 13.26
C LEU A 81 -4.10 -13.61 14.27
N PRO A 82 -5.35 -13.68 14.74
CA PRO A 82 -5.78 -14.74 15.66
C PRO A 82 -5.80 -16.09 14.95
N VAL A 83 -5.22 -17.11 15.58
CA VAL A 83 -5.21 -18.50 15.08
C VAL A 83 -6.36 -19.32 15.69
N SER A 84 -6.87 -18.90 16.84
CA SER A 84 -8.01 -19.52 17.51
C SER A 84 -9.00 -18.48 18.03
N GLU A 85 -10.19 -18.93 18.43
CA GLU A 85 -11.26 -18.03 18.89
C GLU A 85 -11.01 -17.48 20.30
N GLU A 86 -10.08 -18.10 21.04
CA GLU A 86 -9.69 -17.71 22.39
C GLU A 86 -8.56 -16.67 22.43
N GLU A 87 -7.91 -16.38 21.29
CA GLU A 87 -6.79 -15.44 21.23
C GLU A 87 -7.26 -13.98 21.22
N TYR A 88 -6.63 -13.16 22.05
CA TYR A 88 -6.81 -11.70 22.02
C TYR A 88 -5.97 -11.08 20.90
N PHE A 89 -6.58 -10.19 20.12
CA PHE A 89 -5.91 -9.48 19.03
C PHE A 89 -6.45 -8.05 18.89
N SER A 90 -5.65 -7.17 18.27
CA SER A 90 -6.06 -5.79 17.96
C SER A 90 -6.37 -5.66 16.47
N LEU A 91 -7.67 -5.58 16.16
CA LEU A 91 -8.13 -5.38 14.79
C LEU A 91 -7.69 -4.02 14.23
N THR A 92 -7.62 -2.99 15.08
CA THR A 92 -7.14 -1.65 14.69
C THR A 92 -5.67 -1.70 14.27
N SER A 93 -4.85 -2.47 14.99
CA SER A 93 -3.44 -2.67 14.66
C SER A 93 -3.27 -3.40 13.33
N ILE A 94 -4.03 -4.49 13.11
CA ILE A 94 -4.03 -5.25 11.86
C ILE A 94 -4.45 -4.36 10.68
N ALA A 95 -5.53 -3.59 10.83
CA ALA A 95 -6.02 -2.69 9.79
C ALA A 95 -5.03 -1.56 9.48
N SER A 96 -4.39 -0.99 10.52
CA SER A 96 -3.37 0.03 10.37
C SER A 96 -2.17 -0.50 9.60
N LEU A 97 -1.65 -1.67 9.95
CA LEU A 97 -0.55 -2.29 9.22
C LEU A 97 -0.93 -2.68 7.79
N THR A 98 -2.15 -3.18 7.58
CA THR A 98 -2.68 -3.47 6.24
C THR A 98 -2.67 -2.22 5.37
N ARG A 99 -3.06 -1.06 5.91
CA ARG A 99 -2.98 0.21 5.18
C ARG A 99 -1.55 0.57 4.84
N VAL A 100 -0.65 0.46 5.81
CA VAL A 100 0.77 0.78 5.62
C VAL A 100 1.38 -0.14 4.56
N LEU A 101 0.98 -1.41 4.46
CA LEU A 101 1.42 -2.32 3.41
C LEU A 101 0.98 -1.83 2.02
N ILE A 102 -0.30 -1.52 1.85
CA ILE A 102 -0.85 -1.01 0.59
C ILE A 102 -0.18 0.32 0.20
N GLU A 103 -0.02 1.22 1.16
CA GLU A 103 0.66 2.51 0.95
C GLU A 103 2.16 2.34 0.63
N SER A 104 2.81 1.28 1.14
CA SER A 104 4.21 0.95 0.85
C SER A 104 4.42 0.36 -0.54
N TYR A 105 3.42 -0.31 -1.11
CA TYR A 105 3.50 -0.82 -2.49
C TYR A 105 3.60 0.32 -3.52
N LYS A 106 2.98 1.47 -3.25
CA LYS A 106 3.02 2.62 -4.17
C LYS A 106 4.44 3.09 -4.48
N PRO A 107 5.26 3.52 -3.50
CA PRO A 107 6.64 3.93 -3.79
C PRO A 107 7.47 2.78 -4.36
N PHE A 108 7.18 1.52 -3.99
CA PHE A 108 7.84 0.36 -4.62
C PHE A 108 7.57 0.33 -6.12
N TYR A 109 6.30 0.40 -6.53
CA TYR A 109 5.91 0.42 -7.93
C TYR A 109 6.52 1.61 -8.68
N TYR A 110 6.26 2.83 -8.21
CA TYR A 110 6.63 4.07 -8.92
C TYR A 110 8.12 4.30 -9.06
N LEU A 111 8.89 3.95 -8.02
CA LEU A 111 10.30 4.28 -7.99
C LEU A 111 11.13 3.15 -8.58
N THR A 112 10.59 1.95 -8.71
CA THR A 112 11.42 0.75 -8.94
C THR A 112 10.92 -0.20 -10.02
N ILE A 113 9.62 -0.18 -10.36
CA ILE A 113 9.03 -1.09 -11.35
C ILE A 113 8.61 -0.33 -12.61
N GLU A 114 8.04 0.87 -12.48
CA GLU A 114 7.56 1.62 -13.63
C GLU A 114 8.70 1.97 -14.61
N ASN A 115 8.43 1.76 -15.92
CA ASN A 115 9.36 2.07 -16.98
C ASN A 115 9.34 3.57 -17.29
N ILE A 116 10.14 4.31 -16.53
CA ILE A 116 10.32 5.76 -16.65
C ILE A 116 11.79 6.11 -16.89
N PRO A 117 12.10 7.26 -17.51
CA PRO A 117 13.47 7.74 -17.65
C PRO A 117 14.17 7.90 -16.29
N ASP A 118 15.49 7.66 -16.25
CA ASP A 118 16.27 7.73 -15.01
C ASP A 118 16.22 9.12 -14.35
N GLU A 119 16.21 10.18 -15.16
CA GLU A 119 16.08 11.57 -14.65
C GLU A 119 14.75 11.80 -13.92
N GLU A 120 13.65 11.23 -14.46
CA GLU A 120 12.35 11.29 -13.81
C GLU A 120 12.33 10.48 -12.52
N ARG A 121 12.96 9.30 -12.54
CA ARG A 121 13.04 8.43 -11.37
C ARG A 121 13.82 9.09 -10.23
N GLU A 122 14.97 9.69 -10.53
CA GLU A 122 15.77 10.44 -9.56
C GLU A 122 14.95 11.58 -8.94
N PHE A 123 14.21 12.30 -9.78
CA PHE A 123 13.30 13.35 -9.33
C PHE A 123 12.19 12.84 -8.42
N ARG A 124 11.48 11.76 -8.81
CA ARG A 124 10.44 11.15 -7.98
C ARG A 124 11.00 10.62 -6.66
N TYR A 125 12.23 10.10 -6.67
CA TYR A 125 12.91 9.63 -5.46
C TYR A 125 13.25 10.76 -4.49
N SER A 126 13.92 11.83 -4.95
CA SER A 126 14.22 12.99 -4.11
C SER A 126 12.93 13.64 -3.57
N PHE A 127 11.86 13.61 -4.35
CA PHE A 127 10.55 14.07 -3.92
C PHE A 127 9.95 13.19 -2.81
N PHE A 128 10.02 11.86 -2.95
CA PHE A 128 9.60 10.93 -1.91
C PHE A 128 10.37 11.13 -0.61
N GLU A 129 11.69 11.31 -0.68
CA GLU A 129 12.52 11.64 0.50
C GLU A 129 12.09 12.95 1.16
N ALA A 130 11.79 13.99 0.37
CA ALA A 130 11.27 15.25 0.91
C ALA A 130 9.94 15.04 1.64
N SER A 131 9.03 14.23 1.11
CA SER A 131 7.75 13.91 1.77
C SER A 131 7.97 13.23 3.13
N LEU A 132 8.89 12.26 3.21
CA LEU A 132 9.22 11.59 4.47
C LEU A 132 9.84 12.54 5.49
N LEU A 133 10.69 13.46 5.05
CA LEU A 133 11.27 14.50 5.91
C LEU A 133 10.19 15.45 6.46
N ILE A 134 9.23 15.84 5.63
CA ILE A 134 8.10 16.69 6.05
C ILE A 134 7.23 15.95 7.08
N GLU A 135 6.88 14.68 6.82
CA GLU A 135 6.10 13.87 7.75
C GLU A 135 6.81 13.71 9.10
N ARG A 136 8.11 13.42 9.08
CA ARG A 136 8.94 13.32 10.29
C ARG A 136 8.98 14.64 11.05
N HIS A 137 9.14 15.75 10.35
CA HIS A 137 9.14 17.09 10.94
C HIS A 137 7.80 17.39 11.63
N ASN A 138 6.68 17.16 10.93
CA ASN A 138 5.34 17.37 11.47
C ASN A 138 5.06 16.47 12.68
N MET A 139 5.49 15.22 12.63
CA MET A 139 5.34 14.27 13.74
C MET A 139 6.10 14.77 14.98
N LEU A 140 7.37 15.18 14.82
CA LEU A 140 8.18 15.65 15.93
C LEU A 140 7.67 16.97 16.51
N GLN A 141 7.20 17.90 15.67
CA GLN A 141 6.54 19.12 16.13
C GLN A 141 5.28 18.79 16.96
N GLY A 142 4.47 17.83 16.50
CA GLY A 142 3.27 17.39 17.22
C GLY A 142 3.54 16.69 18.55
N ILE A 143 4.68 15.98 18.67
CA ILE A 143 5.08 15.30 19.92
C ILE A 143 5.73 16.30 20.90
N ALA A 144 6.66 17.12 20.40
CA ALA A 144 7.52 17.93 21.26
C ALA A 144 6.82 19.17 21.82
N ASN A 145 5.73 19.65 21.22
CA ASN A 145 5.02 20.90 21.56
C ASN A 145 5.88 22.18 21.68
N THR A 146 7.22 22.13 21.65
CA THR A 146 8.08 23.29 21.93
C THR A 146 9.51 23.24 21.36
N SER A 147 10.02 22.15 20.79
CA SER A 147 11.36 22.17 20.15
C SER A 147 11.39 21.63 18.72
N GLU A 148 11.73 22.51 17.77
CA GLU A 148 12.09 22.10 16.41
C GLU A 148 13.41 21.31 16.45
N ASP A 149 13.49 20.13 15.81
CA ASP A 149 14.78 19.46 15.60
C ASP A 149 15.61 20.36 14.66
N PRO A 150 16.73 20.93 15.13
CA PRO A 150 17.51 21.91 14.37
C PRO A 150 18.15 21.30 13.11
N ARG A 151 18.17 19.96 12.97
CA ARG A 151 18.73 19.25 11.82
C ARG A 151 17.75 19.11 10.67
N LEU A 152 16.46 18.95 10.96
CA LEU A 152 15.45 18.64 9.94
C LEU A 152 15.16 19.81 9.01
N LYS A 153 15.17 21.04 9.54
CA LYS A 153 14.88 22.24 8.75
C LYS A 153 15.97 22.51 7.70
N PRO A 154 17.28 22.51 8.03
CA PRO A 154 18.35 22.53 7.02
C PRO A 154 18.26 21.38 6.01
N GLU A 155 17.94 20.17 6.47
CA GLU A 155 17.83 18.98 5.60
C GLU A 155 16.71 19.14 4.55
N LEU A 156 15.55 19.64 4.97
CA LEU A 156 14.44 19.97 4.07
C LEU A 156 14.80 21.06 3.05
N ILE A 157 15.49 22.12 3.48
CA ILE A 157 15.95 23.20 2.60
C ILE A 157 16.92 22.65 1.56
N ASN A 158 17.88 21.83 1.98
CA ASN A 158 18.86 21.22 1.09
C ASN A 158 18.18 20.28 0.09
N LYS A 159 17.26 19.42 0.55
CA LYS A 159 16.50 18.52 -0.32
C LYS A 159 15.64 19.27 -1.33
N LYS A 160 15.04 20.40 -0.93
CA LYS A 160 14.32 21.29 -1.85
C LYS A 160 15.24 21.82 -2.96
N GLN A 161 16.43 22.30 -2.62
CA GLN A 161 17.39 22.80 -3.60
C GLN A 161 17.89 21.70 -4.52
N GLU A 162 18.12 20.49 -3.99
CA GLU A 162 18.45 19.30 -4.78
C GLU A 162 17.37 19.06 -5.86
N ILE A 163 16.09 18.97 -5.47
CA ILE A 163 14.97 18.74 -6.39
C ILE A 163 14.91 19.82 -7.49
N ILE A 164 15.05 21.10 -7.12
CA ILE A 164 15.01 22.23 -8.08
C ILE A 164 16.16 22.15 -9.09
N ASN A 165 17.29 21.56 -8.71
CA ASN A 165 18.46 21.44 -9.55
C ASN A 165 18.46 20.23 -10.48
N LEU A 166 17.53 19.28 -10.31
CA LEU A 166 17.46 18.07 -11.13
C LEU A 166 17.11 18.38 -12.59
N PRO A 167 17.72 17.67 -13.58
CA PRO A 167 17.47 17.87 -15.00
C PRO A 167 15.99 17.77 -15.38
N TYR A 168 15.32 16.73 -14.87
CA TYR A 168 13.89 16.51 -15.13
C TYR A 168 13.04 17.71 -14.71
N TYR A 169 13.28 18.25 -13.51
CA TYR A 169 12.55 19.43 -13.01
C TYR A 169 12.76 20.68 -13.87
N LYS A 170 14.00 20.91 -14.32
CA LYS A 170 14.35 22.05 -15.19
C LYS A 170 13.67 21.98 -16.56
N ASN A 171 13.46 20.77 -17.07
CA ASN A 171 12.90 20.48 -18.38
C ASN A 171 11.36 20.49 -18.41
N LEU A 172 10.68 20.54 -17.26
CA LEU A 172 9.23 20.78 -17.22
C LEU A 172 8.93 22.14 -17.90
N THR A 173 8.09 22.17 -18.95
CA THR A 173 7.79 23.37 -19.78
C THR A 173 6.80 24.31 -19.08
N GLY A 174 6.77 25.63 -19.26
CA GLY A 174 5.96 26.57 -18.43
C GLY A 174 4.48 26.24 -18.09
N THR A 175 3.74 25.51 -18.94
CA THR A 175 2.39 24.97 -18.68
C THR A 175 2.38 23.64 -17.90
N THR A 176 3.49 22.93 -17.91
CA THR A 176 3.83 21.67 -17.21
C THR A 176 4.89 21.87 -16.13
N LYS A 177 5.49 23.06 -16.02
CA LYS A 177 6.10 23.57 -14.82
C LYS A 177 4.93 23.55 -13.89
N ILE A 178 5.20 23.06 -12.73
CA ILE A 178 4.24 22.89 -11.69
C ILE A 178 4.45 24.08 -10.74
N PRO A 179 4.22 25.38 -11.12
CA PRO A 179 4.20 26.44 -10.12
C PRO A 179 3.20 26.10 -9.04
N THR A 180 2.02 25.59 -9.37
CA THR A 180 0.94 25.42 -8.40
C THR A 180 1.14 24.26 -7.42
N ILE A 181 1.69 23.10 -7.80
CA ILE A 181 1.88 22.00 -6.82
C ILE A 181 3.16 22.20 -6.02
N TYR A 182 4.29 22.55 -6.65
CA TYR A 182 5.54 22.82 -5.94
C TYR A 182 5.46 24.09 -5.10
N GLN A 183 4.84 25.18 -5.60
CA GLN A 183 4.46 26.26 -4.72
C GLN A 183 3.48 25.76 -3.69
N SER A 184 2.40 25.01 -3.95
CA SER A 184 1.51 24.59 -2.84
C SER A 184 2.19 23.73 -1.75
N VAL A 185 3.15 22.87 -2.10
CA VAL A 185 3.93 22.04 -1.16
C VAL A 185 4.89 22.88 -0.33
N PHE A 186 5.57 23.83 -0.97
CA PHE A 186 6.56 24.67 -0.30
C PHE A 186 5.96 25.97 0.29
N GLN A 187 4.80 26.38 -0.20
CA GLN A 187 3.97 27.49 0.27
C GLN A 187 3.17 27.02 1.48
N SER A 188 2.65 25.79 1.50
CA SER A 188 2.08 25.25 2.74
C SER A 188 3.12 25.14 3.84
N LEU A 189 4.38 24.79 3.51
CA LEU A 189 5.51 24.84 4.45
C LEU A 189 5.73 26.27 4.97
N ARG A 190 5.74 27.28 4.08
CA ARG A 190 5.78 28.72 4.44
C ARG A 190 4.57 29.20 5.25
N ASP A 191 3.39 28.68 4.96
CA ASP A 191 2.14 29.07 5.62
C ASP A 191 2.04 28.42 7.00
N THR A 192 2.59 27.21 7.20
CA THR A 192 2.85 26.63 8.53
C THR A 192 3.95 27.39 9.29
N GLU A 193 4.96 27.94 8.59
CA GLU A 193 5.98 28.82 9.20
C GLU A 193 5.39 30.15 9.71
N MET A 194 4.37 30.72 9.04
CA MET A 194 3.77 32.00 9.44
C MET A 194 2.53 31.88 10.36
N ALA A 195 1.74 30.80 10.25
CA ALA A 195 0.47 30.67 10.96
C ALA A 195 0.45 29.57 12.05
N GLY A 196 1.60 28.91 12.29
CA GLY A 196 1.68 27.69 13.10
C GLY A 196 1.12 26.46 12.36
N PRO A 197 1.26 25.25 12.94
CA PRO A 197 0.77 24.01 12.33
C PRO A 197 -0.76 24.05 12.22
N LYS A 198 -1.29 24.53 11.10
CA LYS A 198 -2.69 24.32 10.75
C LYS A 198 -2.87 22.82 10.58
N LYS A 199 -3.74 22.20 11.39
CA LYS A 199 -4.25 20.85 11.16
C LYS A 199 -4.81 20.80 9.74
N THR A 200 -3.99 20.45 8.77
CA THR A 200 -4.42 20.04 7.43
C THR A 200 -4.29 18.53 7.42
N PRO A 201 -5.33 17.81 7.90
CA PRO A 201 -5.34 16.37 7.79
C PRO A 201 -5.30 16.04 6.29
N GLY A 202 -4.23 15.38 5.88
CA GLY A 202 -4.08 14.90 4.51
C GLY A 202 -3.17 15.71 3.59
N PHE A 203 -2.17 16.45 4.10
CA PHE A 203 -1.14 17.06 3.24
C PHE A 203 -0.53 16.06 2.25
N GLY A 204 -0.12 14.87 2.73
CA GLY A 204 0.37 13.81 1.86
C GLY A 204 -0.68 13.35 0.84
N ILE A 205 -1.94 13.19 1.24
CA ILE A 205 -3.02 12.73 0.34
C ILE A 205 -3.36 13.79 -0.73
N ASP A 206 -3.48 15.06 -0.34
CA ASP A 206 -3.78 16.17 -1.26
C ASP A 206 -2.61 16.41 -2.22
N LEU A 207 -1.38 16.25 -1.73
CA LEU A 207 -0.18 16.31 -2.54
C LEU A 207 -0.12 15.17 -3.55
N MET A 208 -0.23 13.91 -3.12
CA MET A 208 -0.22 12.76 -4.01
C MET A 208 -1.37 12.84 -5.03
N ARG A 209 -2.54 13.36 -4.63
CA ARG A 209 -3.67 13.62 -5.54
C ARG A 209 -3.37 14.74 -6.54
N LYS A 210 -2.69 15.81 -6.14
CA LYS A 210 -2.25 16.88 -7.04
C LYS A 210 -1.23 16.35 -8.04
N LEU A 211 -0.22 15.61 -7.58
CA LEU A 211 0.75 14.94 -8.45
C LEU A 211 0.06 13.99 -9.41
N ALA A 212 -0.97 13.25 -8.95
CA ALA A 212 -1.76 12.36 -9.78
C ALA A 212 -2.44 13.11 -10.94
N ARG A 213 -3.10 14.23 -10.63
CA ARG A 213 -3.81 15.06 -11.61
C ARG A 213 -2.90 15.70 -12.65
N ASN A 214 -1.60 15.79 -12.38
CA ASN A 214 -0.62 16.39 -13.28
C ASN A 214 0.28 15.35 -13.95
N GLY A 215 -0.08 14.07 -13.89
CA GLY A 215 0.65 12.98 -14.54
C GLY A 215 2.00 12.63 -13.90
N CYS A 216 2.34 13.24 -12.76
CA CYS A 216 3.59 12.96 -12.04
C CYS A 216 3.49 11.74 -11.11
N TYR A 217 2.28 11.20 -10.98
CA TYR A 217 1.92 10.08 -10.13
C TYR A 217 0.72 9.39 -10.78
N LYS A 218 0.55 8.07 -10.69
CA LYS A 218 -0.73 7.43 -11.03
C LYS A 218 -1.54 7.26 -9.74
N ASN A 219 -2.86 7.21 -9.81
CA ASN A 219 -3.62 6.97 -8.58
C ASN A 219 -3.63 5.46 -8.24
N ASP A 220 -4.02 5.10 -7.01
CA ASP A 220 -4.01 3.71 -6.54
C ASP A 220 -4.81 2.77 -7.45
N ASN A 221 -5.93 3.26 -8.02
CA ASN A 221 -6.73 2.47 -8.94
C ASN A 221 -6.01 2.22 -10.25
N ASP A 222 -5.26 3.21 -10.76
CA ASP A 222 -4.56 3.05 -12.03
C ASP A 222 -3.46 1.99 -11.89
N ILE A 223 -2.69 2.03 -10.79
CA ILE A 223 -1.69 0.97 -10.50
C ILE A 223 -2.39 -0.39 -10.35
N PHE A 224 -3.48 -0.41 -9.59
CA PHE A 224 -4.25 -1.62 -9.35
C PHE A 224 -4.74 -2.21 -10.67
N LEU A 225 -5.35 -1.42 -11.55
CA LEU A 225 -5.83 -1.85 -12.86
C LEU A 225 -4.70 -2.31 -13.78
N GLU A 226 -3.58 -1.58 -13.84
CA GLU A 226 -2.40 -2.01 -14.62
C GLU A 226 -1.86 -3.36 -14.16
N ARG A 227 -1.83 -3.61 -12.84
CA ARG A 227 -1.35 -4.88 -12.30
C ARG A 227 -2.39 -5.98 -12.42
N LEU A 228 -3.67 -5.65 -12.37
CA LEU A 228 -4.76 -6.59 -12.68
C LEU A 228 -4.68 -7.08 -14.12
N GLU A 229 -4.51 -6.18 -15.09
CA GLU A 229 -4.35 -6.56 -16.50
C GLU A 229 -3.17 -7.51 -16.72
N TYR A 230 -2.12 -7.34 -15.92
CA TYR A 230 -0.91 -8.14 -15.97
C TYR A 230 -1.07 -9.53 -15.31
N GLU A 231 -1.71 -9.60 -14.14
CA GLU A 231 -1.99 -10.85 -13.41
C GLU A 231 -3.12 -11.67 -14.04
N LEU A 232 -4.09 -11.00 -14.67
CA LEU A 232 -5.31 -11.60 -15.18
C LEU A 232 -5.39 -11.26 -16.65
N SER A 233 -4.75 -12.08 -17.49
CA SER A 233 -4.83 -11.97 -18.94
C SER A 233 -6.28 -11.82 -19.41
N LYS A 234 -6.75 -10.59 -19.63
CA LYS A 234 -7.99 -10.15 -20.30
C LYS A 234 -9.28 -10.92 -19.93
N THR A 235 -9.50 -11.28 -18.68
CA THR A 235 -10.72 -12.02 -18.27
C THR A 235 -11.89 -11.14 -17.81
N PHE A 236 -11.72 -9.82 -17.71
CA PHE A 236 -12.79 -8.90 -17.33
C PHE A 236 -13.48 -8.31 -18.56
N SER A 237 -14.81 -8.18 -18.47
CA SER A 237 -15.57 -7.35 -19.41
C SER A 237 -15.35 -5.85 -19.14
N ASP A 238 -15.51 -5.01 -20.16
CA ASP A 238 -15.42 -3.53 -20.05
C ASP A 238 -16.33 -2.97 -18.93
N GLU A 239 -17.48 -3.61 -18.71
CA GLU A 239 -18.42 -3.24 -17.64
C GLU A 239 -17.86 -3.55 -16.25
N GLU A 240 -17.16 -4.67 -16.08
CA GLU A 240 -16.50 -5.03 -14.83
C GLU A 240 -15.35 -4.09 -14.52
N GLU A 241 -14.52 -3.78 -15.51
CA GLU A 241 -13.39 -2.85 -15.38
C GLU A 241 -13.88 -1.47 -14.92
N LYS A 242 -14.97 -0.98 -15.51
CA LYS A 242 -15.61 0.27 -15.12
C LYS A 242 -16.08 0.28 -13.66
N HIS A 243 -16.53 -0.87 -13.14
CA HIS A 243 -17.01 -1.01 -11.77
C HIS A 243 -15.90 -1.33 -10.75
N LEU A 244 -14.80 -1.95 -11.17
CA LEU A 244 -13.66 -2.30 -10.32
C LEU A 244 -13.09 -1.07 -9.64
N LYS A 245 -12.87 0.02 -10.40
CA LYS A 245 -12.41 1.31 -9.84
C LYS A 245 -13.30 1.80 -8.70
N SER A 246 -14.61 1.89 -8.93
CA SER A 246 -15.55 2.35 -7.90
C SER A 246 -15.57 1.44 -6.67
N ARG A 247 -15.39 0.12 -6.86
CA ARG A 247 -15.41 -0.85 -5.78
C ARG A 247 -14.11 -0.87 -4.99
N PHE A 248 -12.96 -0.74 -5.66
CA PHE A 248 -11.67 -0.54 -5.01
C PHE A 248 -11.68 0.76 -4.20
N ASP A 249 -12.12 1.87 -4.79
CA ASP A 249 -12.24 3.15 -4.07
C ASP A 249 -13.14 3.02 -2.84
N LYS A 250 -14.27 2.32 -2.95
CA LYS A 250 -15.16 2.04 -1.82
C LYS A 250 -14.51 1.15 -0.77
N PHE A 251 -13.81 0.10 -1.20
CA PHE A 251 -13.08 -0.81 -0.31
C PHE A 251 -12.00 -0.03 0.45
N PHE A 252 -11.11 0.64 -0.25
CA PHE A 252 -9.99 1.36 0.34
C PHE A 252 -10.48 2.53 1.21
N THR A 253 -11.43 3.33 0.72
CA THR A 253 -11.95 4.48 1.48
C THR A 253 -12.80 4.05 2.66
N LYS A 254 -13.65 3.02 2.56
CA LYS A 254 -14.50 2.62 3.69
C LYS A 254 -13.79 1.68 4.67
N LEU A 255 -13.16 0.63 4.18
CA LEU A 255 -12.51 -0.35 5.04
C LEU A 255 -11.26 0.26 5.69
N MET A 256 -10.39 0.94 4.95
CA MET A 256 -9.15 1.43 5.56
C MET A 256 -9.37 2.72 6.36
N SER A 257 -10.33 3.58 6.01
CA SER A 257 -10.61 4.78 6.82
C SER A 257 -11.30 4.44 8.14
N ASN A 258 -12.31 3.55 8.13
CA ASN A 258 -13.09 3.26 9.33
C ASN A 258 -12.28 2.59 10.45
N PHE A 259 -11.27 1.79 10.08
CA PHE A 259 -10.46 1.02 11.03
C PHE A 259 -9.13 1.69 11.40
N VAL A 260 -8.63 2.64 10.60
CA VAL A 260 -7.35 3.34 10.89
C VAL A 260 -7.56 4.64 11.65
N HIS A 261 -8.70 5.30 11.45
CA HIS A 261 -9.08 6.37 12.34
C HIS A 261 -9.59 5.75 13.63
N SER A 262 -9.25 6.37 14.76
CA SER A 262 -9.86 6.16 16.08
C SER A 262 -11.35 6.57 16.03
N SER A 263 -12.09 6.00 15.09
CA SER A 263 -13.51 6.14 14.95
C SER A 263 -14.13 5.56 16.21
N ALA A 264 -15.27 6.10 16.62
CA ALA A 264 -16.01 5.53 17.73
C ALA A 264 -16.24 4.01 17.55
N PHE A 265 -16.30 3.53 16.30
CA PHE A 265 -16.35 2.12 15.94
C PHE A 265 -15.04 1.36 16.26
N ALA A 266 -13.87 1.83 15.81
CA ALA A 266 -12.59 1.19 16.12
C ALA A 266 -12.31 1.19 17.64
N ILE A 267 -12.60 2.30 18.33
CA ILE A 267 -12.47 2.41 19.78
C ILE A 267 -13.50 1.49 20.48
N SER A 268 -14.75 1.45 20.04
CA SER A 268 -15.75 0.55 20.65
C SER A 268 -15.41 -0.91 20.47
N MET A 269 -14.78 -1.28 19.35
CA MET A 269 -14.32 -2.64 19.09
C MET A 269 -13.12 -3.02 19.96
N GLU A 270 -12.20 -2.09 20.24
CA GLU A 270 -11.03 -2.33 21.12
C GLU A 270 -11.37 -2.24 22.61
N CYS A 271 -12.38 -1.47 23.00
CA CYS A 271 -12.84 -1.38 24.40
C CYS A 271 -13.66 -2.58 24.84
N ASP A 272 -14.19 -3.38 23.90
CA ASP A 272 -14.86 -4.63 24.23
C ASP A 272 -13.78 -5.70 24.45
N SER A 273 -13.44 -5.95 25.72
CA SER A 273 -12.42 -6.93 26.14
C SER A 273 -12.77 -8.39 25.79
N ASN A 274 -13.85 -8.59 25.03
CA ASN A 274 -14.39 -9.88 24.61
C ASN A 274 -14.51 -9.96 23.09
N PHE A 275 -13.58 -9.37 22.34
CA PHE A 275 -13.57 -9.49 20.89
C PHE A 275 -13.30 -10.94 20.48
N GLN A 276 -14.38 -11.72 20.39
CA GLN A 276 -14.34 -13.11 19.96
C GLN A 276 -14.22 -13.14 18.43
N LEU A 277 -13.45 -14.11 17.93
CA LEU A 277 -13.31 -14.36 16.50
C LEU A 277 -14.60 -14.97 15.93
N ASP A 278 -15.66 -14.17 15.88
CA ASP A 278 -16.94 -14.57 15.29
C ASP A 278 -16.89 -14.51 13.75
N GLN A 279 -17.97 -14.93 13.09
CA GLN A 279 -18.03 -14.94 11.63
C GLN A 279 -17.95 -13.54 11.01
N GLU A 280 -18.48 -12.51 11.67
CA GLU A 280 -18.42 -11.13 11.16
C GLU A 280 -16.97 -10.63 11.16
N VAL A 281 -16.26 -10.87 12.26
CA VAL A 281 -14.85 -10.52 12.42
C VAL A 281 -13.95 -11.30 11.48
N LYS A 282 -14.16 -12.62 11.34
CA LYS A 282 -13.48 -13.45 10.34
C LYS A 282 -13.63 -12.87 8.93
N ASN A 283 -14.82 -12.38 8.56
CA ASN A 283 -15.03 -11.77 7.25
C ASN A 283 -14.23 -10.47 7.05
N TYR A 284 -14.04 -9.66 8.10
CA TYR A 284 -13.22 -8.46 8.03
C TYR A 284 -11.74 -8.80 7.88
N LEU A 285 -11.26 -9.73 8.71
CA LEU A 285 -9.88 -10.19 8.62
C LEU A 285 -9.61 -10.81 7.25
N SER A 286 -10.54 -11.60 6.70
CA SER A 286 -10.39 -12.16 5.35
C SER A 286 -10.26 -11.09 4.27
N GLN A 287 -11.01 -9.99 4.37
CA GLN A 287 -10.88 -8.85 3.44
C GLN A 287 -9.52 -8.17 3.56
N MET A 288 -9.02 -7.97 4.78
CA MET A 288 -7.70 -7.36 5.00
C MET A 288 -6.56 -8.27 4.52
N ILE A 289 -6.60 -9.55 4.89
CA ILE A 289 -5.58 -10.54 4.51
C ILE A 289 -5.55 -10.74 3.00
N SER A 290 -6.69 -10.87 2.33
CA SER A 290 -6.73 -11.03 0.87
C SER A 290 -6.11 -9.83 0.15
N CYS A 291 -6.32 -8.61 0.67
CA CYS A 291 -5.65 -7.41 0.17
C CYS A 291 -4.12 -7.46 0.39
N CYS A 292 -3.67 -7.89 1.57
CA CYS A 292 -2.25 -8.09 1.86
C CYS A 292 -1.61 -9.10 0.92
N ILE A 293 -2.25 -10.25 0.71
CA ILE A 293 -1.81 -11.29 -0.22
C ILE A 293 -1.65 -10.70 -1.61
N PHE A 294 -2.68 -9.99 -2.11
CA PHE A 294 -2.66 -9.40 -3.43
C PHE A 294 -1.46 -8.46 -3.66
N TYR A 295 -1.26 -7.47 -2.77
CA TYR A 295 -0.17 -6.51 -2.95
C TYR A 295 1.22 -7.11 -2.71
N LEU A 296 1.36 -8.06 -1.79
CA LEU A 296 2.61 -8.75 -1.56
C LEU A 296 2.99 -9.64 -2.75
N ASN A 297 2.02 -10.35 -3.33
CA ASN A 297 2.23 -11.21 -4.48
C ASN A 297 2.59 -10.41 -5.73
N ILE A 298 1.89 -9.32 -6.02
CA ILE A 298 2.23 -8.46 -7.15
C ILE A 298 3.64 -7.92 -7.02
N ALA A 299 4.01 -7.41 -5.83
CA ALA A 299 5.37 -6.94 -5.60
C ALA A 299 6.40 -8.05 -5.84
N THR A 300 6.10 -9.28 -5.41
CA THR A 300 6.95 -10.45 -5.63
C THR A 300 7.05 -10.79 -7.11
N TYR A 301 5.94 -10.80 -7.84
CA TYR A 301 5.90 -11.10 -9.26
C TYR A 301 6.67 -10.06 -10.07
N ASP A 302 6.52 -8.78 -9.74
CA ASP A 302 7.31 -7.70 -10.33
C ASP A 302 8.83 -7.96 -10.16
N LEU A 303 9.27 -8.46 -9.00
CA LEU A 303 10.69 -8.82 -8.79
C LEU A 303 11.13 -10.07 -9.55
N ILE A 304 10.28 -11.11 -9.60
CA ILE A 304 10.55 -12.33 -10.35
C ILE A 304 10.80 -11.98 -11.82
N ASN A 305 9.91 -11.20 -12.41
CA ASN A 305 10.01 -10.79 -13.81
C ASN A 305 11.24 -9.90 -14.05
N LEU A 306 11.46 -8.92 -13.17
CA LEU A 306 12.53 -7.97 -13.34
C LEU A 306 13.92 -8.58 -13.22
N TYR A 307 14.12 -9.50 -12.27
CA TYR A 307 15.40 -10.19 -12.09
C TYR A 307 15.48 -11.52 -12.84
N GLN A 308 14.45 -11.86 -13.62
CA GLN A 308 14.35 -13.14 -14.34
C GLN A 308 14.63 -14.33 -13.43
N ILE A 309 14.02 -14.31 -12.24
CA ILE A 309 14.29 -15.30 -11.19
C ILE A 309 13.77 -16.65 -11.69
N PRO A 310 14.63 -17.70 -11.77
CA PRO A 310 14.19 -19.01 -12.20
C PRO A 310 13.19 -19.57 -11.18
N LEU A 311 12.01 -19.95 -11.67
CA LEU A 311 10.98 -20.58 -10.88
C LEU A 311 11.24 -22.08 -10.82
N ASP A 312 11.90 -22.53 -9.75
CA ASP A 312 11.96 -23.96 -9.44
C ASP A 312 10.57 -24.48 -9.00
N ASP A 313 10.42 -25.81 -8.92
CA ASP A 313 9.15 -26.44 -8.56
C ASP A 313 8.61 -25.96 -7.20
N ALA A 314 9.51 -25.69 -6.23
CA ALA A 314 9.12 -25.25 -4.90
C ALA A 314 8.66 -23.77 -4.88
N LEU A 315 9.24 -22.92 -5.73
CA LEU A 315 8.83 -21.52 -5.89
C LEU A 315 7.52 -21.42 -6.68
N ASN A 316 7.36 -22.25 -7.71
CA ASN A 316 6.13 -22.37 -8.49
C ASN A 316 4.94 -22.81 -7.63
N GLN A 317 5.14 -23.78 -6.73
CA GLN A 317 4.08 -24.24 -5.82
C GLN A 317 3.63 -23.14 -4.87
N GLU A 318 4.56 -22.41 -4.25
CA GLU A 318 4.22 -21.30 -3.37
C GLU A 318 3.55 -20.16 -4.13
N LEU A 319 4.02 -19.85 -5.34
CA LEU A 319 3.40 -18.86 -6.21
C LEU A 319 1.96 -19.23 -6.55
N LYS A 320 1.71 -20.47 -6.98
CA LYS A 320 0.36 -20.96 -7.31
C LYS A 320 -0.60 -20.81 -6.12
N LYS A 321 -0.17 -21.23 -4.93
CA LYS A 321 -0.97 -21.13 -3.71
C LYS A 321 -1.18 -19.68 -3.27
N ALA A 322 -0.17 -18.83 -3.41
CA ALA A 322 -0.30 -17.41 -3.14
C ALA A 322 -1.35 -16.77 -4.09
N MET A 323 -1.36 -17.17 -5.35
CA MET A 323 -2.32 -16.68 -6.35
C MET A 323 -3.77 -17.08 -6.07
N GLU A 324 -4.01 -18.23 -5.43
CA GLU A 324 -5.35 -18.58 -4.96
C GLU A 324 -5.88 -17.53 -3.97
N GLY A 325 -5.05 -17.04 -3.04
CA GLY A 325 -5.45 -15.97 -2.12
C GLY A 325 -5.67 -14.62 -2.80
N SER A 326 -4.89 -14.30 -3.85
CA SER A 326 -5.14 -13.11 -4.68
C SER A 326 -6.48 -13.18 -5.39
N SER A 327 -6.88 -14.36 -5.89
CA SER A 327 -8.18 -14.57 -6.54
C SER A 327 -9.37 -14.26 -5.62
N VAL A 328 -9.24 -14.53 -4.32
CA VAL A 328 -10.25 -14.19 -3.31
C VAL A 328 -10.46 -12.67 -3.23
N PHE A 329 -9.37 -11.89 -3.25
CA PHE A 329 -9.46 -10.43 -3.25
C PHE A 329 -10.21 -9.91 -4.50
N LEU A 330 -9.94 -10.53 -5.66
CA LEU A 330 -10.62 -10.19 -6.91
C LEU A 330 -12.10 -10.54 -6.87
N SER A 331 -12.47 -11.69 -6.32
CA SER A 331 -13.87 -12.07 -6.12
C SER A 331 -14.60 -11.09 -5.20
N ILE A 332 -13.96 -10.60 -4.14
CA ILE A 332 -14.51 -9.56 -3.27
C ILE A 332 -14.76 -8.27 -4.06
N LEU A 333 -13.82 -7.85 -4.90
CA LEU A 333 -13.95 -6.64 -5.70
C LEU A 333 -14.92 -6.79 -6.87
N THR A 334 -15.02 -7.95 -7.48
CA THR A 334 -15.89 -8.22 -8.65
C THR A 334 -17.29 -8.65 -8.25
N GLY A 335 -17.52 -9.01 -6.98
CA GLY A 335 -18.80 -9.57 -6.52
C GLY A 335 -19.17 -10.88 -7.22
N LYS A 336 -18.25 -11.45 -8.00
CA LYS A 336 -18.37 -12.79 -8.57
C LYS A 336 -17.92 -13.78 -7.50
N ALA A 337 -18.75 -14.79 -7.24
CA ALA A 337 -18.30 -15.96 -6.52
C ALA A 337 -17.07 -16.54 -7.24
N THR A 338 -16.13 -17.10 -6.50
CA THR A 338 -15.14 -18.04 -7.05
C THR A 338 -15.88 -19.30 -7.52
N SER A 339 -16.67 -19.20 -8.59
CA SER A 339 -17.24 -20.36 -9.25
C SER A 339 -16.10 -21.02 -10.02
N ASP A 340 -15.65 -22.16 -9.52
CA ASP A 340 -14.78 -23.12 -10.20
C ASP A 340 -13.39 -22.62 -10.60
N ALA A 341 -12.59 -22.17 -9.62
CA ALA A 341 -11.15 -22.38 -9.71
C ALA A 341 -10.93 -23.90 -9.58
N GLY A 342 -10.79 -24.56 -10.73
CA GLY A 342 -10.92 -26.01 -10.89
C GLY A 342 -10.14 -26.85 -9.88
N ASN A 343 -10.78 -27.95 -9.48
CA ASN A 343 -10.05 -29.20 -9.32
C ASN A 343 -9.10 -29.36 -10.51
N PRO A 344 -7.79 -29.59 -10.29
CA PRO A 344 -6.88 -29.91 -11.38
C PRO A 344 -7.32 -31.15 -12.16
#